data_AF-A0AAJ0G9L1-F1
#
_entry.id   AF-A0AAJ0G9L1-F1
#
_cell.length_a   1.000
_cell.length_b   1.000
_cell.length_c   1.000
_cell.angle_alpha   90.00
_cell.angle_beta   90.00
_cell.angle_gamma   90.00
#
_symmetry.space_group_name_H-M   'P 1'
#
loop_
_entity.id
_entity.type
_entity.pdbx_description
1 polymer ?
#
loop_
_entity_poly.entity_id
_entity_poly.type
_entity_poly.pdbx_seq_one_letter_code
_entity_poly.pdbx_strand_id
1 'polypeptide(L)'
;MTIDPLLARPDYNTLHSSGIADLVSRMGYLENIALSHGPFIDEDKLGVRDIHAIRGVRWDLHGGESQPPGLGNQTHPAVGKISSRRYGACLRICRYPIPKPKIIGFEEAKKKIFGAGYTSRLKEGVMQGEPTGVKAGTQVTVDSLKSEPYRHPQAGRLFATTLRSRKEIVIEVPTGLRLHFPRESQILREKA
;
A
#
# COMPACT_ATOMS: atom_id res chain seq x y z
N MET A 1 -14.57 -10.81 -11.55
CA MET A 1 -14.07 -11.37 -10.27
C MET A 1 -13.11 -10.35 -9.69
N THR A 2 -13.37 -9.85 -8.48
CA THR A 2 -12.66 -8.70 -7.88
C THR A 2 -11.46 -9.17 -7.06
N ILE A 3 -10.39 -8.38 -7.03
CA ILE A 3 -9.18 -8.63 -6.22
C ILE A 3 -9.40 -8.35 -4.72
N ASP A 4 -10.54 -7.74 -4.36
CA ASP A 4 -10.91 -7.45 -2.97
C ASP A 4 -12.11 -8.33 -2.55
N PRO A 5 -11.90 -9.42 -1.81
CA PRO A 5 -12.97 -10.35 -1.40
C PRO A 5 -14.11 -9.68 -0.63
N LEU A 6 -13.84 -8.57 0.06
CA LEU A 6 -14.86 -7.76 0.75
C LEU A 6 -15.92 -7.23 -0.22
N LEU A 7 -15.50 -6.78 -1.41
CA LEU A 7 -16.38 -6.25 -2.45
C LEU A 7 -17.21 -7.35 -3.14
N ALA A 8 -16.83 -8.62 -2.97
CA ALA A 8 -17.54 -9.77 -3.54
C ALA A 8 -18.61 -10.35 -2.61
N ARG A 9 -18.78 -9.79 -1.40
CA ARG A 9 -19.74 -10.32 -0.42
C ARG A 9 -21.19 -10.13 -0.89
N PRO A 10 -22.05 -11.17 -0.79
CA PRO A 10 -23.47 -11.05 -1.14
C PRO A 10 -24.23 -10.01 -0.31
N ASP A 11 -23.79 -9.78 0.93
CA ASP A 11 -24.40 -8.84 1.87
C ASP A 11 -23.69 -7.48 1.91
N TYR A 12 -22.79 -7.17 0.97
CA TYR A 12 -21.97 -5.95 1.01
C TYR A 12 -22.79 -4.67 1.27
N ASN A 13 -23.95 -4.53 0.63
CA ASN A 13 -24.83 -3.37 0.77
C ASN A 13 -25.43 -3.22 2.18
N THR A 14 -25.51 -4.28 2.98
CA THR A 14 -26.04 -4.24 4.35
C THR A 14 -24.98 -3.81 5.38
N LEU A 15 -23.70 -3.82 5.01
CA LEU A 15 -22.57 -3.51 5.89
C LEU A 15 -22.35 -2.00 6.12
N HIS A 16 -23.08 -1.15 5.40
CA HIS A 16 -22.88 0.30 5.38
C HIS A 16 -22.90 0.95 6.78
N SER A 17 -23.89 0.60 7.63
CA SER A 17 -24.00 1.16 8.98
C SER A 17 -22.81 0.80 9.87
N SER A 18 -22.32 -0.44 9.76
CA SER A 18 -21.13 -0.89 10.49
C SER A 18 -19.87 -0.20 9.98
N GLY A 19 -19.75 0.01 8.66
CA GLY A 19 -18.65 0.75 8.07
C GLY A 19 -18.58 2.21 8.54
N ILE A 20 -19.74 2.87 8.72
CA ILE A 20 -19.80 4.22 9.29
C ILE A 20 -19.41 4.23 10.77
N ALA A 21 -19.89 3.27 11.56
CA ALA A 21 -19.54 3.17 12.97
C ALA A 21 -18.02 2.94 13.15
N ASP A 22 -17.42 2.07 12.33
CA ASP A 22 -15.98 1.87 12.30
C ASP A 22 -15.24 3.15 11.94
N LEU A 23 -15.67 3.87 10.90
CA LEU A 23 -15.06 5.16 10.55
C LEU A 23 -15.09 6.15 11.72
N VAL A 24 -16.25 6.32 12.37
CA VAL A 24 -16.38 7.24 13.52
C VAL A 24 -15.43 6.83 14.64
N SER A 25 -15.30 5.54 14.90
CA SER A 25 -14.37 5.00 15.90
C SER A 25 -12.91 5.31 15.54
N ARG A 26 -12.49 5.03 14.30
CA ARG A 26 -11.13 5.31 13.81
C ARG A 26 -10.78 6.81 13.86
N MET A 27 -11.70 7.66 13.42
CA MET A 27 -11.54 9.12 13.49
C MET A 27 -11.47 9.61 14.94
N GLY A 28 -12.28 9.02 15.82
CA GLY A 28 -12.26 9.30 17.26
C GLY A 28 -10.92 8.92 17.90
N TYR A 29 -10.38 7.76 17.55
CA TYR A 29 -9.06 7.32 17.99
C TYR A 29 -7.96 8.27 17.49
N LEU A 30 -7.98 8.62 16.20
CA LEU A 30 -6.96 9.52 15.64
C LEU A 30 -6.97 10.89 16.31
N GLU A 31 -8.14 11.51 16.49
CA GLU A 31 -8.27 12.84 17.08
C GLU A 31 -7.88 12.84 18.57
N ASN A 32 -8.43 11.91 19.34
CA ASN A 32 -8.38 11.98 20.80
C ASN A 32 -7.22 11.19 21.41
N ILE A 33 -6.59 10.30 20.64
CA ILE A 33 -5.50 9.45 21.13
C ILE A 33 -4.25 9.70 20.29
N ALA A 34 -4.27 9.39 18.99
CA ALA A 34 -3.05 9.39 18.18
C ALA A 34 -2.47 10.80 17.94
N LEU A 35 -3.32 11.82 17.79
CA LEU A 35 -2.92 13.21 17.52
C LEU A 35 -3.13 14.14 18.73
N SER A 36 -3.38 13.56 19.91
CA SER A 36 -3.67 14.32 21.13
C SER A 36 -2.47 15.09 21.66
N HIS A 37 -1.25 14.60 21.42
CA HIS A 37 0.00 15.15 21.95
C HIS A 37 0.77 16.02 20.95
N GLY A 38 0.35 16.10 19.68
CA GLY A 38 1.11 16.84 18.68
C GLY A 38 0.49 16.91 17.29
N PRO A 39 1.14 17.62 16.35
CA PRO A 39 0.72 17.69 14.95
C PRO A 39 0.76 16.35 14.22
N PHE A 40 1.57 15.39 14.70
CA PHE A 40 1.79 14.07 14.11
C PHE A 40 1.55 12.95 15.13
N ILE A 41 1.46 11.71 14.63
CA ILE A 41 1.30 10.50 15.46
C ILE A 41 2.52 10.30 16.37
N ASP A 42 3.72 10.57 15.85
CA ASP A 42 4.95 10.57 16.63
C ASP A 42 5.28 12.01 17.10
N GLU A 43 4.23 12.73 17.52
CA GLU A 43 4.23 14.09 18.08
C GLU A 43 4.75 15.18 17.14
N ASP A 44 6.06 15.37 17.06
CA ASP A 44 6.73 16.53 16.46
C ASP A 44 7.20 16.27 15.01
N LYS A 45 7.28 15.01 14.59
CA LYS A 45 7.81 14.65 13.26
C LYS A 45 6.81 13.88 12.41
N LEU A 46 6.70 14.30 11.15
CA LEU A 46 5.99 13.54 10.13
C LEU A 46 6.70 12.20 9.90
N GLY A 47 6.00 11.11 10.22
CA GLY A 47 6.47 9.75 10.01
C GLY A 47 5.71 9.01 8.90
N VAL A 48 6.16 7.79 8.62
CA VAL A 48 5.46 6.88 7.70
C VAL A 48 4.04 6.56 8.21
N ARG A 49 3.84 6.51 9.54
CA ARG A 49 2.54 6.32 10.18
C ARG A 49 1.55 7.40 9.79
N ASP A 50 1.98 8.66 9.81
CA ASP A 50 1.15 9.79 9.39
C ASP A 50 0.78 9.69 7.91
N ILE A 51 1.73 9.31 7.04
CA ILE A 51 1.45 9.14 5.60
C ILE A 51 0.36 8.08 5.38
N HIS A 52 0.42 6.96 6.10
CA HIS A 52 -0.61 5.93 6.06
C HIS A 52 -1.96 6.43 6.59
N ALA A 53 -1.96 7.15 7.72
CA ALA A 53 -3.17 7.72 8.30
C ALA A 53 -3.81 8.77 7.38
N ILE A 54 -3.02 9.70 6.82
CA ILE A 54 -3.47 10.73 5.87
C ILE A 54 -4.17 10.09 4.67
N ARG A 55 -3.60 9.02 4.11
CA ARG A 55 -4.22 8.28 3.00
C ARG A 55 -5.59 7.74 3.41
N GLY A 56 -5.69 7.08 4.55
CA GLY A 56 -6.95 6.52 5.06
C GLY A 56 -8.01 7.60 5.30
N VAL A 57 -7.65 8.65 6.03
CA VAL A 57 -8.57 9.76 6.35
C VAL A 57 -9.04 10.46 5.07
N ARG A 58 -8.15 10.76 4.11
CA ARG A 58 -8.57 11.38 2.85
C ARG A 58 -9.52 10.50 2.05
N TRP A 59 -9.21 9.21 1.99
CA TRP A 59 -10.04 8.24 1.31
C TRP A 59 -11.45 8.18 1.92
N ASP A 60 -11.52 8.09 3.25
CA ASP A 60 -12.77 8.02 3.99
C ASP A 60 -13.59 9.32 3.89
N LEU A 61 -12.93 10.49 3.88
CA LEU A 61 -13.59 11.80 3.87
C LEU A 61 -13.93 12.33 2.48
N HIS A 62 -13.17 12.01 1.44
CA HIS A 62 -13.35 12.63 0.13
C HIS A 62 -13.71 11.62 -0.97
N GLY A 63 -13.60 10.32 -0.72
CA GLY A 63 -13.67 9.31 -1.78
C GLY A 63 -12.54 9.46 -2.80
N GLY A 64 -12.45 8.53 -3.75
CA GLY A 64 -11.62 8.67 -4.95
C GLY A 64 -12.44 9.18 -6.15
N GLU A 65 -11.79 9.76 -7.15
CA GLU A 65 -12.41 10.31 -8.39
C GLU A 65 -13.27 9.30 -9.19
N SER A 66 -13.19 8.00 -8.86
CA SER A 66 -13.90 6.91 -9.53
C SER A 66 -14.64 5.95 -8.58
N GLN A 67 -14.79 6.34 -7.31
CA GLN A 67 -15.48 5.53 -6.31
C GLN A 67 -16.92 6.00 -6.11
N PRO A 68 -17.83 5.15 -5.56
CA PRO A 68 -19.06 5.64 -4.98
C PRO A 68 -18.74 6.85 -4.10
N PRO A 69 -19.60 7.88 -4.05
CA PRO A 69 -19.31 9.08 -3.29
C PRO A 69 -18.82 8.69 -1.91
N GLY A 70 -17.65 9.20 -1.52
CA GLY A 70 -17.11 8.95 -0.19
C GLY A 70 -18.13 9.34 0.87
N LEU A 71 -17.93 8.91 2.11
CA LEU A 71 -18.83 9.27 3.21
C LEU A 71 -18.99 10.80 3.34
N GLY A 72 -18.00 11.59 2.86
CA GLY A 72 -18.06 13.05 2.73
C GLY A 72 -19.13 13.65 1.82
N ASN A 73 -19.92 12.84 1.10
CA ASN A 73 -21.08 13.38 0.40
C ASN A 73 -22.06 13.94 1.45
N GLN A 74 -22.47 15.20 1.29
CA GLN A 74 -23.26 15.98 2.26
C GLN A 74 -24.62 15.35 2.64
N THR A 75 -24.95 14.18 2.09
CA THR A 75 -26.18 13.43 2.30
C THR A 75 -26.17 12.56 3.56
N HIS A 76 -25.01 12.22 4.14
CA HIS A 76 -24.96 11.40 5.35
C HIS A 76 -24.78 12.23 6.65
N PRO A 77 -25.77 12.29 7.57
CA PRO A 77 -25.75 13.16 8.75
C PRO A 77 -24.56 12.92 9.70
N ALA A 78 -24.04 11.69 9.75
CA ALA A 78 -22.88 11.37 10.57
C ALA A 78 -21.58 12.00 10.05
N VAL A 79 -21.53 12.35 8.76
CA VAL A 79 -20.30 12.83 8.12
C VAL A 79 -20.21 14.35 8.11
N GLY A 80 -21.36 15.04 8.07
CA GLY A 80 -21.43 16.46 8.46
C GLY A 80 -20.93 16.72 9.90
N LYS A 81 -20.98 15.71 10.78
CA LYS A 81 -20.35 15.75 12.11
C LYS A 81 -18.85 15.46 12.07
N ILE A 82 -18.35 14.74 11.07
CA ILE A 82 -16.91 14.46 10.89
C ILE A 82 -16.19 15.67 10.28
N SER A 83 -16.84 16.42 9.39
CA SER A 83 -16.33 17.72 8.87
C SER A 83 -16.46 18.88 9.87
N SER A 84 -16.99 18.62 11.08
CA SER A 84 -17.14 19.63 12.13
C SER A 84 -15.83 19.87 12.89
N ARG A 85 -15.78 20.96 13.67
CA ARG A 85 -14.67 21.32 14.58
C ARG A 85 -14.16 20.17 15.47
N ARG A 86 -14.96 19.11 15.65
CA ARG A 86 -14.66 17.92 16.47
C ARG A 86 -13.48 17.08 15.96
N TYR A 87 -13.12 17.15 14.67
CA TYR A 87 -12.00 16.38 14.10
C TYR A 87 -10.93 17.29 13.48
N GLY A 88 -10.60 18.37 14.20
CA GLY A 88 -9.70 19.42 13.70
C GLY A 88 -8.28 18.92 13.43
N ALA A 89 -7.77 17.99 14.25
CA ALA A 89 -6.45 17.40 14.03
C ALA A 89 -6.44 16.48 12.80
N CYS A 90 -7.48 15.66 12.63
CA CYS A 90 -7.62 14.83 11.42
C CYS A 90 -7.73 15.66 10.13
N LEU A 91 -8.48 16.76 10.15
CA LEU A 91 -8.59 17.67 9.00
C LEU A 91 -7.27 18.40 8.70
N ARG A 92 -6.48 18.71 9.74
CA ARG A 92 -5.16 19.34 9.61
C ARG A 92 -4.19 18.43 8.85
N ILE A 93 -4.12 17.14 9.18
CA ILE A 93 -3.24 16.21 8.46
C ILE A 93 -3.68 16.01 7.00
N CYS A 94 -4.97 16.19 6.67
CA CYS A 94 -5.42 16.17 5.28
C CYS A 94 -4.96 17.38 4.44
N ARG A 95 -4.42 18.44 5.06
CA ARG A 95 -3.94 19.65 4.34
C ARG A 95 -2.53 19.54 3.76
N TYR A 96 -1.79 18.46 4.04
CA TYR A 96 -0.44 18.30 3.48
C TYR A 96 -0.46 18.31 1.94
N PRO A 97 0.51 18.93 1.26
CA PRO A 97 0.47 19.02 -0.19
C PRO A 97 0.47 17.63 -0.83
N ILE A 98 -0.43 17.40 -1.78
CA ILE A 98 -0.37 16.24 -2.66
C ILE A 98 0.69 16.55 -3.71
N PRO A 99 1.74 15.72 -3.85
CA PRO A 99 2.72 15.91 -4.91
C PRO A 99 2.01 15.96 -6.27
N LYS A 100 2.37 16.93 -7.11
CA LYS A 100 1.91 17.02 -8.50
C LYS A 100 3.06 16.61 -9.42
N PRO A 101 3.33 15.31 -9.59
CA PRO A 101 4.42 14.86 -10.43
C PRO A 101 4.15 15.20 -11.90
N LYS A 102 5.22 15.38 -12.67
CA LYS A 102 5.11 15.41 -14.13
C LYS A 102 4.65 14.03 -14.61
N ILE A 103 3.50 13.99 -15.25
CA ILE A 103 2.98 12.76 -15.88
C ILE A 103 3.74 12.55 -17.19
N ILE A 104 4.21 11.33 -17.40
CA ILE A 104 4.86 10.90 -18.65
C ILE A 104 4.07 9.74 -19.25
N GLY A 105 4.12 9.62 -20.57
CA GLY A 105 3.45 8.54 -21.30
C GLY A 105 4.16 7.18 -21.13
N PHE A 106 3.45 6.11 -21.49
CA PHE A 106 3.96 4.74 -21.41
C PHE A 106 5.28 4.53 -22.17
N GLU A 107 5.37 4.99 -23.42
CA GLU A 107 6.59 4.84 -24.23
C GLU A 107 7.78 5.61 -23.68
N GLU A 108 7.55 6.81 -23.12
CA GLU A 108 8.60 7.57 -22.44
C GLU A 108 9.08 6.85 -21.18
N ALA A 109 8.15 6.33 -20.37
CA ALA A 109 8.47 5.56 -19.17
C ALA A 109 9.26 4.30 -19.52
N LYS A 110 8.83 3.55 -20.54
CA LYS A 110 9.52 2.36 -21.05
C LYS A 110 10.94 2.69 -21.47
N LYS A 111 11.14 3.72 -22.31
CA LYS A 111 12.48 4.15 -22.74
C LYS A 111 13.37 4.51 -21.57
N LYS A 112 12.84 5.23 -20.56
CA LYS A 112 13.59 5.60 -19.36
C LYS A 112 13.97 4.40 -18.49
N ILE A 113 13.05 3.47 -18.27
CA ILE A 113 13.28 2.27 -17.44
C ILE A 113 14.34 1.37 -18.09
N PHE A 114 14.19 1.06 -19.38
CA PHE A 114 15.13 0.18 -20.08
C PHE A 114 16.47 0.84 -20.41
N GLY A 115 16.52 2.17 -20.48
CA GLY A 115 17.77 2.93 -20.64
C GLY A 115 18.52 3.20 -19.33
N ALA A 116 17.92 2.92 -18.17
CA ALA A 116 18.52 3.19 -16.87
C ALA A 116 19.42 2.04 -16.40
N GLY A 117 20.53 2.40 -15.75
CA GLY A 117 21.34 1.45 -15.01
C GLY A 117 20.69 1.04 -13.69
N TYR A 118 20.94 -0.18 -13.24
CA TYR A 118 20.48 -0.63 -11.92
C TYR A 118 21.31 0.02 -10.82
N THR A 119 20.63 0.73 -9.91
CA THR A 119 21.27 1.59 -8.90
C THR A 119 21.36 0.94 -7.52
N SER A 120 20.63 -0.15 -7.29
CA SER A 120 20.64 -0.83 -5.99
C SER A 120 21.99 -1.51 -5.78
N ARG A 121 22.51 -1.38 -4.55
CA ARG A 121 23.79 -1.97 -4.12
C ARG A 121 23.68 -3.45 -3.76
N LEU A 122 22.50 -4.05 -3.95
CA LEU A 122 22.31 -5.47 -3.69
C LEU A 122 23.18 -6.27 -4.65
N LYS A 123 23.98 -7.15 -4.06
CA LYS A 123 24.70 -8.18 -4.80
C LYS A 123 23.79 -9.40 -4.92
N GLU A 124 24.02 -10.19 -5.97
CA GLU A 124 23.37 -11.49 -6.10
C GLU A 124 23.68 -12.34 -4.86
N GLY A 125 22.62 -12.94 -4.30
CA GLY A 125 22.72 -13.73 -3.08
C GLY A 125 21.49 -13.64 -2.20
N VAL A 126 21.20 -14.74 -1.50
CA VAL A 126 20.13 -14.79 -0.50
C VAL A 126 20.68 -14.55 0.90
N MET A 127 19.80 -14.17 1.83
CA MET A 127 20.21 -13.97 3.21
C MET A 127 20.65 -15.26 3.89
N GLN A 128 21.59 -15.16 4.84
CA GLN A 128 21.97 -16.30 5.67
C GLN A 128 20.73 -16.81 6.44
N GLY A 129 20.46 -18.11 6.35
CA GLY A 129 19.27 -18.71 6.94
C GLY A 129 17.97 -18.29 6.25
N GLU A 130 18.01 -18.04 4.93
CA GLU A 130 16.83 -17.78 4.11
C GLU A 130 15.72 -18.83 4.40
N PRO A 131 14.59 -18.45 5.02
CA PRO A 131 13.58 -19.39 5.51
C PRO A 131 12.84 -20.11 4.39
N THR A 132 12.89 -19.61 3.15
CA THR A 132 12.28 -20.33 2.02
C THR A 132 13.16 -21.49 1.53
N GLY A 133 14.43 -21.55 1.91
CA GLY A 133 15.39 -22.55 1.41
C GLY A 133 15.83 -22.35 -0.05
N VAL A 134 15.22 -21.40 -0.76
CA VAL A 134 15.47 -21.15 -2.18
C VAL A 134 16.81 -20.46 -2.36
N LYS A 135 17.62 -20.93 -3.31
CA LYS A 135 18.95 -20.39 -3.61
C LYS A 135 18.88 -19.25 -4.62
N ALA A 136 19.85 -18.33 -4.55
CA ALA A 136 20.04 -17.36 -5.62
C ALA A 136 20.30 -18.09 -6.95
N GLY A 137 19.78 -17.54 -8.05
CA GLY A 137 19.82 -18.15 -9.37
C GLY A 137 18.68 -19.11 -9.69
N THR A 138 17.89 -19.55 -8.70
CA THR A 138 16.76 -20.47 -8.93
C THR A 138 15.64 -19.76 -9.71
N GLN A 139 14.98 -20.47 -10.63
CA GLN A 139 13.76 -19.98 -11.28
C GLN A 139 12.60 -20.02 -10.29
N VAL A 140 11.94 -18.88 -10.12
CA VAL A 140 10.93 -18.68 -9.10
C VAL A 140 9.72 -17.92 -9.63
N THR A 141 8.63 -17.99 -8.86
CA THR A 141 7.50 -17.09 -8.98
C THR A 141 7.28 -16.35 -7.66
N VAL A 142 6.89 -15.07 -7.76
CA VAL A 142 6.43 -14.26 -6.64
C VAL A 142 4.94 -13.97 -6.84
N ASP A 143 4.15 -14.28 -5.83
CA ASP A 143 2.69 -14.18 -5.84
C ASP A 143 2.18 -13.43 -4.60
N SER A 144 0.99 -12.84 -4.68
CA SER A 144 0.43 -12.03 -3.60
C SER A 144 -0.58 -12.82 -2.76
N LEU A 145 -0.44 -12.77 -1.43
CA LEU A 145 -1.45 -13.31 -0.50
C LEU A 145 -2.79 -12.57 -0.56
N LYS A 146 -2.83 -11.41 -1.23
CA LYS A 146 -4.03 -10.57 -1.37
C LYS A 146 -4.86 -10.91 -2.61
N SER A 147 -4.45 -11.89 -3.40
CA SER A 147 -5.18 -12.37 -4.57
C SER A 147 -5.41 -13.87 -4.48
N GLU A 148 -6.27 -14.39 -5.35
CA GLU A 148 -6.35 -15.83 -5.58
C GLU A 148 -4.95 -16.42 -5.85
N PRO A 149 -4.61 -17.57 -5.26
CA PRO A 149 -3.34 -18.23 -5.53
C PRO A 149 -3.10 -18.41 -7.04
N TYR A 150 -1.90 -18.09 -7.49
CA TYR A 150 -1.43 -18.23 -8.88
C TYR A 150 -2.16 -17.35 -9.90
N ARG A 151 -2.95 -16.36 -9.47
CA ARG A 151 -3.70 -15.49 -10.38
C ARG A 151 -2.80 -14.53 -11.17
N HIS A 152 -1.79 -13.96 -10.52
CA HIS A 152 -0.91 -12.94 -11.12
C HIS A 152 0.58 -13.13 -10.78
N PRO A 153 1.15 -14.34 -10.94
CA PRO A 153 2.51 -14.61 -10.55
C PRO A 153 3.51 -13.83 -11.42
N GLN A 154 4.51 -13.25 -10.77
CA GLN A 154 5.66 -12.64 -11.44
C GLN A 154 6.79 -13.67 -11.47
N ALA A 155 7.15 -14.13 -12.67
CA ALA A 155 8.16 -15.17 -12.85
C ALA A 155 9.52 -14.57 -13.21
N GLY A 156 10.58 -15.10 -12.61
CA GLY A 156 11.96 -14.68 -12.88
C GLY A 156 12.99 -15.53 -12.14
N ARG A 157 14.25 -15.18 -12.32
CA ARG A 157 15.38 -15.78 -11.59
C ARG A 157 15.52 -15.09 -10.24
N LEU A 158 15.61 -15.82 -9.13
CA LEU A 158 15.84 -15.22 -7.82
C LEU A 158 17.22 -14.56 -7.80
N PHE A 159 17.25 -13.23 -7.77
CA PHE A 159 18.50 -12.47 -7.78
C PHE A 159 19.02 -12.27 -6.35
N ALA A 160 18.17 -11.76 -5.46
CA ALA A 160 18.58 -11.51 -4.09
C ALA A 160 17.44 -11.57 -3.08
N THR A 161 17.78 -11.84 -1.83
CA THR A 161 16.94 -11.50 -0.68
C THR A 161 17.74 -10.61 0.27
N THR A 162 17.10 -9.62 0.88
CA THR A 162 17.85 -8.57 1.62
C THR A 162 18.45 -9.10 2.91
N LEU A 163 19.77 -9.23 2.94
CA LEU A 163 20.59 -9.71 4.06
C LEU A 163 20.39 -8.93 5.37
N ARG A 164 20.30 -7.59 5.31
CA ARG A 164 20.27 -6.73 6.52
C ARG A 164 18.87 -6.43 7.05
N SER A 165 17.88 -6.34 6.16
CA SER A 165 16.53 -5.90 6.53
C SER A 165 15.50 -7.02 6.49
N ARG A 166 15.81 -8.19 5.90
CA ARG A 166 14.86 -9.31 5.70
C ARG A 166 13.52 -8.91 5.05
N LYS A 167 13.52 -7.79 4.31
CA LYS A 167 12.31 -7.10 3.87
C LYS A 167 11.97 -7.33 2.41
N GLU A 168 12.91 -7.74 1.57
CA GLU A 168 12.65 -7.79 0.13
C GLU A 168 13.08 -9.10 -0.52
N ILE A 169 12.33 -9.44 -1.57
CA ILE A 169 12.62 -10.47 -2.56
C ILE A 169 12.89 -9.73 -3.87
N VAL A 170 14.01 -10.04 -4.52
CA VAL A 170 14.37 -9.44 -5.81
C VAL A 170 14.49 -10.55 -6.84
N ILE A 171 13.71 -10.46 -7.91
CA ILE A 171 13.81 -11.36 -9.06
C ILE A 171 14.32 -10.58 -10.28
N GLU A 172 15.11 -11.25 -11.10
CA GLU A 172 15.50 -10.79 -12.42
C GLU A 172 14.59 -11.43 -13.46
N VAL A 173 13.88 -10.60 -14.23
CA VAL A 173 13.02 -11.07 -15.34
C VAL A 173 13.82 -11.16 -16.64
N PRO A 174 13.33 -11.86 -17.69
CA PRO A 174 14.10 -12.09 -18.92
C PRO A 174 14.62 -10.84 -19.63
N THR A 175 14.01 -9.69 -19.39
CA THR A 175 14.47 -8.40 -19.93
C THR A 175 15.66 -7.79 -19.18
N GLY A 176 16.15 -8.45 -18.13
CA GLY A 176 17.24 -7.97 -17.26
C GLY A 176 16.80 -6.96 -16.19
N LEU A 177 15.50 -6.65 -16.12
CA LEU A 177 14.96 -5.81 -15.06
C LEU A 177 14.95 -6.57 -13.72
N ARG A 178 15.27 -5.85 -12.64
CA ARG A 178 15.16 -6.35 -11.28
C ARG A 178 13.86 -5.85 -10.68
N LEU A 179 12.95 -6.77 -10.37
CA LEU A 179 11.69 -6.46 -9.69
C LEU A 179 11.87 -6.68 -8.19
N HIS A 180 11.55 -5.66 -7.41
CA HIS A 180 11.63 -5.68 -5.95
C HIS A 180 10.24 -5.87 -5.36
N PHE A 181 10.11 -6.84 -4.47
CA PHE A 181 8.88 -7.13 -3.74
C PHE A 181 9.14 -7.03 -2.25
N PRO A 182 8.26 -6.40 -1.45
CA PRO A 182 8.30 -6.58 -0.01
C PRO A 182 8.07 -8.06 0.31
N ARG A 183 8.67 -8.60 1.36
CA ARG A 183 8.45 -9.99 1.76
C ARG A 183 7.07 -10.18 2.41
N GLU A 184 6.56 -9.13 3.06
CA GLU A 184 5.25 -9.16 3.67
C GLU A 184 4.14 -9.38 2.63
N SER A 185 3.26 -10.34 2.91
CA SER A 185 2.14 -10.69 2.04
C SER A 185 2.55 -11.21 0.63
N GLN A 186 3.81 -11.60 0.43
CA GLN A 186 4.29 -12.20 -0.82
C GLN A 186 4.70 -13.65 -0.60
N ILE A 187 4.42 -14.50 -1.59
CA ILE A 187 4.75 -15.92 -1.59
C ILE A 187 5.81 -16.15 -2.65
N LEU A 188 6.98 -16.61 -2.23
CA LEU A 188 8.05 -17.05 -3.11
C LEU A 188 7.93 -18.57 -3.32
N ARG A 189 7.90 -19.02 -4.58
CA ARG A 189 7.87 -20.45 -4.92
C ARG A 189 8.91 -20.75 -5.97
N GLU A 190 9.57 -21.90 -5.85
CA GLU A 190 10.35 -22.44 -6.95
C GLU A 190 9.41 -22.80 -8.10
N LYS A 191 9.84 -22.51 -9.33
CA LYS A 191 9.13 -22.93 -10.52
C LYS A 191 9.60 -24.35 -10.85
N ALA A 192 8.69 -25.31 -10.77
CA ALA A 192 8.91 -26.68 -11.25
C ALA A 192 9.16 -26.72 -12.75
#